data_AF-A0A496YXL4-F1
#
_entry.id   AF-A0A496YXL4-F1
#
_cell.length_a   1.000
_cell.length_b   1.000
_cell.length_c   1.000
_cell.angle_alpha   90.00
_cell.angle_beta   90.00
_cell.angle_gamma   90.00
#
_symmetry.space_group_name_H-M   'P 1'
#
loop_
_entity.id
_entity.type
_entity.pdbx_description
1 polymer ?
#
loop_
_entity_poly.entity_id
_entity_poly.type
_entity_poly.pdbx_seq_one_letter_code
_entity_poly.pdbx_strand_id
1 'polypeptide(L)'
;MLGDEKELIASLQEKPWAQEYPDDGFWENLVKEINESILPNFLTEVANQIDEIIEIDPDLSETKIFSLVSRLMVEFLDAHSASVRIYDPRTEQMLSYGSYPSEEGSRETYIPLEKTVAGEVVRTQRPFLVPNILKEKLYQDKKRVHKKGVFSIIAVPVTIPRFFPHERGTVGVVQIYFTEKDRSFKPLEIQTAELMARRLSFVIARKKILSLFRINEKKEIIVREIFRKLGTKGGIKMKDIFNSVIPELADIISVQSCALFSASKNLEYVILEAGYPEYPGYHTIGKRFPIKSEPAFELVLKQRSYERISPYEVVTPSYVLVVDPQRSAYISRKMKKFALARNINSILYVPLNTGEDITHFITFDALDQRKRYTEGEIEVFLFLGRELVKAQRMEALDDILHDFKNPAIATAGFARRLKGLIYQKGLRKNDPRIKKYLDILVEETARMQEMALSIYLVGKEQVINLSQAAKKRFEINKEVIKEMLKQNVTLEEGPFQDPLFVKGYPLHIERILDNLLNNATNAIPLQGGTLCIQTFSEGKWACIRITNTGQLSEAERLQLLEGEASGRGLYITTRIVRLLGGKMDIEVGKHTTSVVVKIPAYLY
;
A
#
# COMPACT_ATOMS: atom_id res chain seq x y z
N MET A 1 -40.11 29.94 -15.31
CA MET A 1 -41.19 30.84 -14.86
C MET A 1 -40.53 32.05 -14.23
N LEU A 2 -40.34 33.12 -14.99
CA LEU A 2 -40.31 34.47 -14.41
C LEU A 2 -41.74 34.70 -13.90
N GLY A 3 -41.91 35.25 -12.69
CA GLY A 3 -43.22 35.38 -12.04
C GLY A 3 -44.25 36.10 -12.92
N ASP A 4 -45.53 35.90 -12.64
CA ASP A 4 -46.61 36.62 -13.33
C ASP A 4 -46.39 38.12 -13.11
N GLU A 5 -46.12 38.87 -14.18
CA GLU A 5 -45.87 40.32 -14.11
C GLU A 5 -47.00 41.04 -13.39
N LYS A 6 -48.23 40.51 -13.49
CA LYS A 6 -49.41 41.02 -12.79
C LYS A 6 -49.35 40.82 -11.28
N GLU A 7 -48.82 39.69 -10.80
CA GLU A 7 -48.61 39.46 -9.37
C GLU A 7 -47.52 40.38 -8.81
N LEU A 8 -46.46 40.63 -9.59
CA LEU A 8 -45.39 41.54 -9.18
C LEU A 8 -45.92 42.97 -9.06
N ILE A 9 -46.68 43.45 -10.06
CA ILE A 9 -47.35 44.75 -10.04
C ILE A 9 -48.28 44.87 -8.82
N ALA A 10 -49.15 43.87 -8.61
CA ALA A 10 -50.06 43.87 -7.47
C ALA A 10 -49.31 43.96 -6.12
N SER A 11 -48.21 43.21 -5.96
CA SER A 11 -47.39 43.24 -4.75
C SER A 11 -46.69 44.58 -4.49
N LEU A 12 -46.37 45.32 -5.56
CA LEU A 12 -45.77 46.65 -5.48
C LEU A 12 -46.83 47.71 -5.14
N GLN A 13 -48.03 47.61 -5.73
CA GLN A 13 -49.16 48.50 -5.47
C GLN A 13 -49.69 48.43 -4.03
N GLU A 14 -49.51 47.28 -3.35
CA GLU A 14 -49.84 47.13 -1.93
C GLU A 14 -48.89 47.89 -0.98
N LYS A 15 -47.77 48.44 -1.48
CA LYS A 15 -46.80 49.14 -0.62
C LYS A 15 -47.32 50.53 -0.24
N PRO A 16 -47.05 51.01 0.99
CA PRO A 16 -47.54 52.32 1.45
C PRO A 16 -47.16 53.51 0.56
N TRP A 17 -46.01 53.44 -0.11
CA TRP A 17 -45.50 54.48 -1.00
C TRP A 17 -46.11 54.43 -2.42
N ALA A 18 -46.76 53.32 -2.79
CA ALA A 18 -47.29 53.13 -4.14
C ALA A 18 -48.54 53.98 -4.42
N GLN A 19 -49.19 54.49 -3.38
CA GLN A 19 -50.40 55.35 -3.48
C GLN A 19 -50.13 56.70 -4.15
N GLU A 20 -48.86 57.11 -4.28
CA GLU A 20 -48.46 58.39 -4.89
C GLU A 20 -48.30 58.31 -6.43
N TYR A 21 -48.42 57.12 -7.04
CA TYR A 21 -48.16 56.91 -8.46
C TYR A 21 -49.44 56.52 -9.22
N PRO A 22 -49.87 57.26 -10.27
CA PRO A 22 -51.31 57.32 -10.58
C PRO A 22 -51.79 56.51 -11.80
N ASP A 23 -50.93 55.81 -12.55
CA ASP A 23 -51.32 55.16 -13.82
C ASP A 23 -50.86 53.69 -13.91
N ASP A 24 -51.74 52.82 -14.42
CA ASP A 24 -51.46 51.40 -14.66
C ASP A 24 -50.31 51.21 -15.66
N GLY A 25 -50.19 52.12 -16.64
CA GLY A 25 -49.09 52.11 -17.62
C GLY A 25 -47.71 52.39 -17.01
N PHE A 26 -47.62 53.07 -15.85
CA PHE A 26 -46.35 53.26 -15.14
C PHE A 26 -45.83 51.94 -14.56
N TRP A 27 -46.72 51.17 -13.93
CA TRP A 27 -46.37 49.90 -13.29
C TRP A 27 -45.97 48.85 -14.32
N GLU A 28 -46.67 48.79 -15.45
CA GLU A 28 -46.31 47.92 -16.58
C GLU A 28 -44.92 48.26 -17.13
N ASN A 29 -44.64 49.55 -17.39
CA ASN A 29 -43.32 49.97 -17.87
C ASN A 29 -42.20 49.75 -16.83
N LEU A 30 -42.48 49.95 -15.55
CA LEU A 30 -41.51 49.72 -14.47
C LEU A 30 -41.16 48.23 -14.35
N VAL A 31 -42.16 47.35 -14.34
CA VAL A 31 -41.92 45.89 -14.27
C VAL A 31 -41.22 45.41 -15.54
N LYS A 32 -41.60 45.95 -16.70
CA LYS A 32 -40.91 45.69 -17.96
C LYS A 32 -39.43 46.10 -17.89
N GLU A 33 -39.11 47.31 -17.42
CA GLU A 33 -37.72 47.76 -17.28
C GLU A 33 -36.93 46.91 -16.27
N ILE A 34 -37.57 46.50 -15.17
CA ILE A 34 -36.97 45.58 -14.20
C ILE A 34 -36.64 44.24 -14.85
N ASN A 35 -37.57 43.66 -15.62
CA ASN A 35 -37.42 42.34 -16.24
C ASN A 35 -36.49 42.35 -17.46
N GLU A 36 -36.50 43.40 -18.27
CA GLU A 36 -35.76 43.48 -19.54
C GLU A 36 -34.34 44.04 -19.36
N SER A 37 -34.10 44.88 -18.34
CA SER A 37 -32.85 45.62 -18.19
C SER A 37 -32.19 45.39 -16.83
N ILE A 38 -32.87 45.69 -15.73
CA ILE A 38 -32.23 45.70 -14.40
C ILE A 38 -31.89 44.29 -13.92
N LEU A 39 -32.85 43.36 -13.98
CA LEU A 39 -32.66 41.99 -13.49
C LEU A 39 -31.65 41.20 -14.35
N PRO A 40 -31.69 41.24 -15.71
CA PRO A 40 -30.67 40.58 -16.53
C PRO A 40 -29.26 41.10 -16.28
N ASN A 41 -29.08 42.43 -16.13
CA ASN A 41 -27.78 43.02 -15.84
C ASN A 41 -27.27 42.57 -14.46
N PHE A 42 -28.13 42.62 -13.43
CA PHE A 42 -27.77 42.13 -12.10
C PHE A 42 -27.42 40.63 -12.09
N LEU A 43 -28.21 39.79 -12.78
CA LEU A 43 -27.93 38.37 -12.90
C LEU A 43 -26.60 38.11 -13.62
N THR A 44 -26.26 38.93 -14.61
CA THR A 44 -24.99 38.86 -15.33
C THR A 44 -23.82 39.20 -14.40
N GLU A 45 -23.93 40.26 -13.58
CA GLU A 45 -22.90 40.61 -12.60
C GLU A 45 -22.70 39.50 -11.56
N VAL A 46 -23.79 38.95 -11.00
CA VAL A 46 -23.73 37.85 -10.05
C VAL A 46 -23.15 36.59 -10.69
N ALA A 47 -23.51 36.28 -11.95
CA ALA A 47 -22.98 35.14 -12.68
C ALA A 47 -21.46 35.27 -12.91
N ASN A 48 -20.98 36.42 -13.37
CA ASN A 48 -19.56 36.68 -13.58
C ASN A 48 -18.74 36.47 -12.29
N GLN A 49 -19.24 36.94 -11.16
CA GLN A 49 -18.56 36.75 -9.87
C GLN A 49 -18.52 35.30 -9.40
N ILE A 50 -19.59 34.55 -9.68
CA ILE A 50 -19.62 33.12 -9.42
C ILE A 50 -18.61 32.39 -10.30
N ASP A 51 -18.51 32.76 -11.57
CA ASP A 51 -17.58 32.17 -12.53
C ASP A 51 -16.14 32.46 -12.10
N GLU A 52 -15.82 33.69 -11.69
CA GLU A 52 -14.51 34.03 -11.12
C GLU A 52 -14.14 33.15 -9.91
N ILE A 53 -15.09 32.85 -9.02
CA ILE A 53 -14.85 31.93 -7.90
C ILE A 53 -14.60 30.51 -8.39
N ILE A 54 -15.41 30.00 -9.35
CA ILE A 54 -15.30 28.63 -9.85
C ILE A 54 -14.00 28.41 -10.66
N GLU A 55 -13.52 29.44 -11.34
CA GLU A 55 -12.30 29.43 -12.13
C GLU A 55 -11.01 29.53 -11.30
N ILE A 56 -11.12 29.75 -9.97
CA ILE A 56 -9.96 29.71 -9.08
C ILE A 56 -9.23 28.38 -9.25
N ASP A 57 -7.93 28.48 -9.55
CA ASP A 57 -7.05 27.33 -9.73
C ASP A 57 -7.03 26.44 -8.46
N PRO A 58 -7.54 25.19 -8.54
CA PRO A 58 -7.56 24.28 -7.41
C PRO A 58 -6.16 23.81 -6.97
N ASP A 59 -5.10 24.03 -7.75
CA ASP A 59 -3.73 23.69 -7.37
C ASP A 59 -3.11 24.66 -6.37
N LEU A 60 -3.69 25.85 -6.21
CA LEU A 60 -3.31 26.80 -5.18
C LEU A 60 -3.47 26.20 -3.77
N SER A 61 -2.67 26.67 -2.81
CA SER A 61 -2.86 26.27 -1.41
C SER A 61 -4.25 26.70 -0.92
N GLU A 62 -4.84 25.94 0.00
CA GLU A 62 -6.17 26.27 0.55
C GLU A 62 -6.21 27.70 1.09
N THR A 63 -5.16 28.14 1.78
CA THR A 63 -5.03 29.53 2.25
C THR A 63 -5.12 30.57 1.14
N LYS A 64 -4.48 30.31 -0.01
CA LYS A 64 -4.56 31.20 -1.18
C LYS A 64 -5.96 31.21 -1.79
N ILE A 65 -6.59 30.03 -1.92
CA ILE A 65 -7.98 29.90 -2.42
C ILE A 65 -8.92 30.71 -1.52
N PHE A 66 -8.85 30.51 -0.20
CA PHE A 66 -9.69 31.22 0.76
C PHE A 66 -9.45 32.73 0.75
N SER A 67 -8.21 33.17 0.56
CA SER A 67 -7.88 34.59 0.46
C SER A 67 -8.39 35.22 -0.84
N LEU A 68 -8.32 34.51 -1.98
CA LEU A 68 -8.87 34.96 -3.26
C LEU A 68 -10.39 35.10 -3.19
N VAL A 69 -11.09 34.09 -2.64
CA VAL A 69 -12.54 34.20 -2.45
C VAL A 69 -12.90 35.33 -1.49
N SER A 70 -12.15 35.47 -0.38
CA SER A 70 -12.38 36.59 0.56
C SER A 70 -12.25 37.94 -0.13
N ARG A 71 -11.31 38.08 -1.09
CA ARG A 71 -11.15 39.28 -1.90
C ARG A 71 -12.37 39.54 -2.79
N LEU A 72 -12.79 38.54 -3.55
CA LEU A 72 -13.96 38.66 -4.44
C LEU A 72 -15.23 39.02 -3.66
N MET A 73 -15.45 38.39 -2.49
CA MET A 73 -16.59 38.73 -1.62
C MET A 73 -16.50 40.16 -1.08
N VAL A 74 -15.30 40.65 -0.76
CA VAL A 74 -15.08 42.03 -0.28
C VAL A 74 -15.37 43.04 -1.38
N GLU A 75 -14.83 42.81 -2.57
CA GLU A 75 -15.01 43.70 -3.73
C GLU A 75 -16.47 43.75 -4.18
N PHE A 76 -17.16 42.61 -4.25
CA PHE A 76 -18.54 42.57 -4.73
C PHE A 76 -19.57 43.10 -3.73
N LEU A 77 -19.40 42.85 -2.43
CA LEU A 77 -20.34 43.28 -1.40
C LEU A 77 -20.03 44.68 -0.86
N ASP A 78 -19.02 45.36 -1.40
CA ASP A 78 -18.49 46.63 -0.88
C ASP A 78 -18.21 46.54 0.64
N ALA A 79 -17.57 45.43 1.03
CA ALA A 79 -17.20 45.18 2.42
C ALA A 79 -15.82 45.77 2.73
N HIS A 80 -15.47 45.88 4.01
CA HIS A 80 -14.13 46.31 4.41
C HIS A 80 -13.13 45.14 4.38
N SER A 81 -13.55 43.97 4.85
CA SER A 81 -12.68 42.80 4.92
C SER A 81 -13.48 41.51 5.06
N ALA A 82 -12.94 40.39 4.62
CA ALA A 82 -13.53 39.07 4.82
C ALA A 82 -12.49 38.07 5.31
N SER A 83 -12.96 36.99 5.92
CA SER A 83 -12.08 35.97 6.47
C SER A 83 -12.76 34.63 6.63
N VAL A 84 -11.98 33.55 6.51
CA VAL A 84 -12.48 32.18 6.59
C VAL A 84 -11.96 31.51 7.86
N ARG A 85 -12.85 30.81 8.57
CA ARG A 85 -12.49 29.89 9.65
C ARG A 85 -13.07 28.52 9.42
N ILE A 86 -12.28 27.47 9.65
CA ILE A 86 -12.69 26.07 9.52
C ILE A 86 -12.70 25.42 10.90
N TYR A 87 -13.70 24.59 11.16
CA TYR A 87 -13.83 23.83 12.40
C TYR A 87 -12.91 22.60 12.41
N ASP A 88 -12.09 22.48 13.45
CA ASP A 88 -11.38 21.25 13.77
C ASP A 88 -12.12 20.48 14.88
N PRO A 89 -12.73 19.32 14.55
CA PRO A 89 -13.49 18.55 15.52
C PRO A 89 -12.63 17.74 16.50
N ARG A 90 -11.29 17.72 16.34
CA ARG A 90 -10.39 17.07 17.31
C ARG A 90 -10.07 18.00 18.47
N THR A 91 -9.92 19.28 18.19
CA THR A 91 -9.58 20.32 19.17
C THR A 91 -10.77 21.15 19.62
N GLU A 92 -11.92 20.99 18.95
CA GLU A 92 -13.14 21.79 19.14
C GLU A 92 -12.91 23.30 18.89
N GLN A 93 -11.98 23.61 17.97
CA GLN A 93 -11.53 24.96 17.67
C GLN A 93 -11.89 25.40 16.25
N MET A 94 -12.05 26.72 16.06
CA MET A 94 -12.23 27.37 14.77
C MET A 94 -10.90 28.00 14.33
N LEU A 95 -10.23 27.33 13.40
CA LEU A 95 -8.92 27.69 12.88
C LEU A 95 -9.03 28.75 11.77
N SER A 96 -8.11 29.72 11.73
CA SER A 96 -8.05 30.72 10.65
C SER A 96 -7.38 30.14 9.40
N TYR A 97 -8.04 30.26 8.24
CA TYR A 97 -7.59 29.65 6.98
C TYR A 97 -7.43 30.63 5.82
N GLY A 98 -7.68 31.92 6.03
CA GLY A 98 -7.43 32.97 5.03
C GLY A 98 -8.22 34.25 5.32
N SER A 99 -7.74 35.38 4.82
CA SER A 99 -8.46 36.66 4.91
C SER A 99 -8.09 37.60 3.77
N TYR A 100 -8.97 38.58 3.54
CA TYR A 100 -8.69 39.73 2.69
C TYR A 100 -9.19 41.03 3.35
N PRO A 101 -8.36 42.08 3.47
CA PRO A 101 -6.91 42.07 3.29
C PRO A 101 -6.21 41.02 4.18
N SER A 102 -4.98 40.63 3.82
CA SER A 102 -4.24 39.60 4.59
C SER A 102 -3.89 40.10 5.98
N GLU A 103 -4.26 39.33 7.00
CA GLU A 103 -4.02 39.67 8.41
C GLU A 103 -3.51 38.51 9.25
N GLU A 104 -3.01 37.45 8.63
CA GLU A 104 -2.64 36.22 9.33
C GLU A 104 -1.62 36.46 10.46
N GLY A 105 -0.75 37.46 10.34
CA GLY A 105 0.22 37.83 11.38
C GLY A 105 -0.35 38.54 12.62
N SER A 106 -1.60 39.03 12.57
CA SER A 106 -2.25 39.78 13.68
C SER A 106 -3.56 39.15 14.16
N ARG A 107 -3.96 38.03 13.55
CA ARG A 107 -5.20 37.32 13.87
C ARG A 107 -4.93 36.16 14.80
N GLU A 108 -5.84 35.94 15.75
CA GLU A 108 -5.82 34.71 16.54
C GLU A 108 -5.95 33.51 15.60
N THR A 109 -4.96 32.62 15.68
CA THR A 109 -4.87 31.41 14.86
C THR A 109 -6.04 30.47 15.11
N TYR A 110 -6.64 30.50 16.31
CA TYR A 110 -7.83 29.75 16.68
C TYR A 110 -8.76 30.56 17.60
N ILE A 111 -10.06 30.25 17.58
CA ILE A 111 -11.05 30.69 18.57
C ILE A 111 -11.90 29.48 18.99
N PRO A 112 -12.50 29.47 20.20
CA PRO A 112 -13.39 28.38 20.60
C PRO A 112 -14.64 28.30 19.72
N LEU A 113 -15.18 27.09 19.55
CA LEU A 113 -16.50 26.89 18.95
C LEU A 113 -17.61 27.49 19.83
N GLU A 114 -17.51 27.37 21.15
CA GLU A 114 -18.52 27.91 22.06
C GLU A 114 -18.47 29.42 22.22
N LYS A 115 -19.66 30.03 22.39
CA LYS A 115 -19.84 31.45 22.70
C LYS A 115 -19.20 32.40 21.69
N THR A 116 -19.13 31.98 20.41
CA THR A 116 -18.65 32.81 19.30
C THR A 116 -19.68 32.88 18.17
N VAL A 117 -19.70 33.99 17.43
CA VAL A 117 -20.52 34.14 16.20
C VAL A 117 -20.20 33.02 15.20
N ALA A 118 -18.91 32.70 15.04
CA ALA A 118 -18.44 31.64 14.15
C ALA A 118 -19.01 30.27 14.52
N GLY A 119 -19.04 29.93 15.81
CA GLY A 119 -19.58 28.67 16.27
C GLY A 119 -21.10 28.58 16.15
N GLU A 120 -21.83 29.69 16.30
CA GLU A 120 -23.28 29.70 16.09
C GLU A 120 -23.64 29.38 14.63
N VAL A 121 -22.90 29.95 13.68
CA VAL A 121 -23.06 29.63 12.24
C VAL A 121 -22.77 28.16 11.97
N VAL A 122 -21.67 27.62 12.52
CA VAL A 122 -21.31 26.20 12.33
C VAL A 122 -22.37 25.26 12.90
N ARG A 123 -22.98 25.59 14.05
CA ARG A 123 -24.04 24.77 14.66
C ARG A 123 -25.35 24.82 13.91
N THR A 124 -25.78 26.03 13.55
CA THR A 124 -27.10 26.25 12.94
C THR A 124 -27.10 25.99 11.44
N GLN A 125 -25.93 26.04 10.80
CA GLN A 125 -25.77 26.01 9.34
C GLN A 125 -26.61 27.11 8.64
N ARG A 126 -26.81 28.24 9.33
CA ARG A 126 -27.54 29.41 8.83
C ARG A 126 -26.67 30.66 8.96
N PRO A 127 -26.90 31.69 8.12
CA PRO A 127 -26.24 32.98 8.29
C PRO A 127 -26.53 33.58 9.66
N PHE A 128 -25.52 34.22 10.25
CA PHE A 128 -25.65 35.02 11.46
C PHE A 128 -25.28 36.46 11.14
N LEU A 129 -26.24 37.36 11.30
CA LEU A 129 -26.11 38.77 10.97
C LEU A 129 -25.91 39.58 12.25
N VAL A 130 -24.91 40.44 12.26
CA VAL A 130 -24.63 41.33 13.39
C VAL A 130 -24.62 42.77 12.91
N PRO A 131 -25.75 43.49 13.06
CA PRO A 131 -25.86 44.90 12.69
C PRO A 131 -24.88 45.79 13.45
N ASN A 132 -24.53 45.41 14.69
CA ASN A 132 -23.61 46.17 15.52
C ASN A 132 -22.77 45.24 16.40
N ILE A 133 -21.52 45.04 16.00
CA ILE A 133 -20.57 44.19 16.70
C ILE A 133 -20.38 44.67 18.14
N LEU A 134 -20.44 45.96 18.43
CA LEU A 134 -20.24 46.47 19.80
C LEU A 134 -21.34 46.01 20.77
N LYS A 135 -22.56 45.74 20.26
CA LYS A 135 -23.71 45.26 21.04
C LYS A 135 -23.80 43.73 21.11
N GLU A 136 -23.10 43.01 20.22
CA GLU A 136 -23.18 41.55 20.12
C GLU A 136 -22.39 40.83 21.22
N LYS A 137 -23.04 40.00 22.02
CA LYS A 137 -22.42 39.28 23.14
C LYS A 137 -21.49 38.15 22.68
N LEU A 138 -21.74 37.55 21.51
CA LEU A 138 -20.94 36.46 20.94
C LEU A 138 -19.65 36.95 20.26
N TYR A 139 -19.37 38.25 20.26
CA TYR A 139 -18.14 38.81 19.70
C TYR A 139 -17.30 39.47 20.80
N GLN A 140 -16.30 38.77 21.35
CA GLN A 140 -15.59 39.25 22.54
C GLN A 140 -14.55 40.35 22.27
N ASP A 141 -13.83 40.29 21.14
CA ASP A 141 -12.71 41.21 20.86
C ASP A 141 -13.19 42.58 20.34
N LYS A 142 -13.74 43.40 21.24
CA LYS A 142 -14.19 44.77 20.93
C LYS A 142 -13.04 45.73 20.63
N LYS A 143 -11.84 45.45 21.12
CA LYS A 143 -10.66 46.30 20.90
C LYS A 143 -10.25 46.28 19.43
N ARG A 144 -10.27 45.09 18.80
CA ARG A 144 -9.99 44.94 17.37
C ARG A 144 -11.00 45.64 16.48
N VAL A 145 -12.29 45.59 16.83
CA VAL A 145 -13.38 46.30 16.14
C VAL A 145 -13.07 47.79 16.04
N HIS A 146 -12.71 48.42 17.17
CA HIS A 146 -12.33 49.83 17.20
C HIS A 146 -11.05 50.14 16.42
N LYS A 147 -10.01 49.31 16.57
CA LYS A 147 -8.72 49.51 15.87
C LYS A 147 -8.89 49.48 14.34
N LYS A 148 -9.82 48.68 13.85
CA LYS A 148 -10.02 48.47 12.40
C LYS A 148 -11.13 49.31 11.79
N GLY A 149 -12.01 49.89 12.59
CA GLY A 149 -13.18 50.59 12.08
C GLY A 149 -14.22 49.68 11.42
N VAL A 150 -14.28 48.39 11.80
CA VAL A 150 -15.33 47.46 11.31
C VAL A 150 -16.35 47.21 12.39
N PHE A 151 -17.61 47.53 12.16
CA PHE A 151 -18.63 47.61 13.20
C PHE A 151 -19.85 46.71 12.96
N SER A 152 -19.97 46.07 11.80
CA SER A 152 -21.02 45.09 11.51
C SER A 152 -20.45 43.90 10.73
N ILE A 153 -21.14 42.75 10.79
CA ILE A 153 -20.67 41.50 10.17
C ILE A 153 -21.81 40.65 9.62
N ILE A 154 -21.59 40.09 8.43
CA ILE A 154 -22.32 38.94 7.89
C ILE A 154 -21.43 37.71 8.10
N ALA A 155 -21.93 36.69 8.79
CA ALA A 155 -21.25 35.41 8.95
C ALA A 155 -22.06 34.32 8.25
N VAL A 156 -21.50 33.70 7.21
CA VAL A 156 -22.18 32.68 6.38
C VAL A 156 -21.48 31.32 6.48
N PRO A 157 -22.23 30.20 6.49
CA PRO A 157 -21.64 28.87 6.60
C PRO A 157 -20.90 28.46 5.32
N VAL A 158 -19.84 27.66 5.49
CA VAL A 158 -19.13 26.97 4.41
C VAL A 158 -19.11 25.49 4.74
N THR A 159 -19.52 24.65 3.80
CA THR A 159 -19.57 23.20 4.00
C THR A 159 -18.91 22.50 2.82
N ILE A 160 -17.76 21.88 3.08
CA ILE A 160 -17.03 21.12 2.09
C ILE A 160 -17.49 19.65 2.21
N PRO A 161 -17.99 19.05 1.11
CA PRO A 161 -18.47 17.67 1.13
C PRO A 161 -17.35 16.69 1.48
N ARG A 162 -17.74 15.62 2.17
CA ARG A 162 -16.87 14.46 2.42
C ARG A 162 -16.76 13.61 1.16
N PHE A 163 -15.57 13.06 0.89
CA PHE A 163 -15.36 12.14 -0.24
C PHE A 163 -15.16 10.70 0.21
N PHE A 164 -14.85 10.49 1.50
CA PHE A 164 -14.72 9.16 2.07
C PHE A 164 -15.79 8.87 3.13
N PRO A 165 -16.22 7.60 3.30
CA PRO A 165 -17.17 7.21 4.35
C PRO A 165 -16.69 7.52 5.77
N HIS A 166 -15.37 7.52 5.98
CA HIS A 166 -14.72 7.76 7.28
C HIS A 166 -14.23 9.21 7.46
N GLU A 167 -14.34 10.06 6.43
CA GLU A 167 -13.99 11.47 6.52
C GLU A 167 -15.18 12.25 7.12
N ARG A 168 -14.88 13.11 8.11
CA ARG A 168 -15.87 14.04 8.64
C ARG A 168 -16.06 15.18 7.64
N GLY A 169 -17.30 15.60 7.40
CA GLY A 169 -17.57 16.80 6.61
C GLY A 169 -16.84 17.99 7.21
N THR A 170 -16.20 18.80 6.38
CA THR A 170 -15.51 20.00 6.84
C THR A 170 -16.51 21.14 6.85
N VAL A 171 -16.73 21.74 8.01
CA VAL A 171 -17.62 22.88 8.18
C VAL A 171 -16.83 24.09 8.64
N GLY A 172 -17.26 25.27 8.22
CA GLY A 172 -16.59 26.52 8.49
C GLY A 172 -17.53 27.71 8.34
N VAL A 173 -16.95 28.89 8.39
CA VAL A 173 -17.64 30.17 8.30
C VAL A 173 -16.81 31.17 7.50
N VAL A 174 -17.45 31.91 6.60
CA VAL A 174 -16.90 33.16 6.08
C VAL A 174 -17.50 34.32 6.88
N GLN A 175 -16.64 35.17 7.39
CA GLN A 175 -16.99 36.37 8.15
C GLN A 175 -16.64 37.60 7.32
N ILE A 176 -17.64 38.39 6.94
CA ILE A 176 -17.55 39.57 6.08
C ILE A 176 -17.88 40.80 6.93
N TYR A 177 -16.93 41.74 7.01
CA TYR A 177 -16.95 42.86 7.94
C TYR A 177 -17.19 44.17 7.19
N PHE A 178 -18.03 45.04 7.77
CA PHE A 178 -18.39 46.35 7.22
C PHE A 178 -18.13 47.47 8.22
N THR A 179 -18.04 48.70 7.74
CA THR A 179 -17.66 49.89 8.53
C THR A 179 -18.83 50.55 9.25
N GLU A 180 -20.07 50.18 8.95
CA GLU A 180 -21.25 50.83 9.54
C GLU A 180 -21.65 50.19 10.87
N LYS A 181 -22.10 51.04 11.79
CA LYS A 181 -22.77 50.64 13.03
C LYS A 181 -24.28 50.55 12.77
N ASP A 182 -24.92 49.57 13.40
CA ASP A 182 -26.36 49.36 13.30
C ASP A 182 -26.83 49.18 11.84
N ARG A 183 -26.03 48.47 11.02
CA ARG A 183 -26.26 48.25 9.59
C ARG A 183 -27.54 47.44 9.35
N SER A 184 -28.38 47.91 8.44
CA SER A 184 -29.49 47.13 7.88
C SER A 184 -28.98 46.30 6.70
N PHE A 185 -28.90 44.99 6.85
CA PHE A 185 -28.47 44.09 5.77
C PHE A 185 -29.60 43.85 4.77
N LYS A 186 -29.31 44.04 3.48
CA LYS A 186 -30.28 43.79 2.41
C LYS A 186 -30.38 42.27 2.16
N PRO A 187 -31.58 41.72 1.88
CA PRO A 187 -31.74 40.30 1.54
C PRO A 187 -30.81 39.84 0.42
N LEU A 188 -30.58 40.69 -0.58
CA LEU A 188 -29.70 40.41 -1.71
C LEU A 188 -28.23 40.25 -1.30
N GLU A 189 -27.72 41.09 -0.39
CA GLU A 189 -26.35 40.97 0.13
C GLU A 189 -26.15 39.63 0.84
N ILE A 190 -27.14 39.20 1.63
CA ILE A 190 -27.11 37.94 2.37
C ILE A 190 -27.12 36.76 1.40
N GLN A 191 -28.05 36.76 0.44
CA GLN A 191 -28.18 35.70 -0.56
C GLN A 191 -26.91 35.56 -1.41
N THR A 192 -26.31 36.68 -1.82
CA THR A 192 -25.06 36.64 -2.60
C THR A 192 -23.89 36.16 -1.75
N ALA A 193 -23.77 36.59 -0.49
CA ALA A 193 -22.74 36.08 0.42
C ALA A 193 -22.85 34.56 0.62
N GLU A 194 -24.06 34.03 0.82
CA GLU A 194 -24.31 32.59 0.92
C GLU A 194 -23.96 31.85 -0.38
N LEU A 195 -24.34 32.43 -1.52
CA LEU A 195 -24.05 31.87 -2.84
C LEU A 195 -22.54 31.76 -3.10
N MET A 196 -21.79 32.82 -2.82
CA MET A 196 -20.33 32.85 -2.95
C MET A 196 -19.65 31.86 -2.00
N ALA A 197 -20.08 31.80 -0.73
CA ALA A 197 -19.58 30.84 0.25
C ALA A 197 -19.85 29.37 -0.16
N ARG A 198 -21.00 29.12 -0.78
CA ARG A 198 -21.31 27.83 -1.38
C ARG A 198 -20.41 27.51 -2.58
N ARG A 199 -20.09 28.49 -3.43
CA ARG A 199 -19.17 28.33 -4.57
C ARG A 199 -17.74 28.03 -4.15
N LEU A 200 -17.25 28.66 -3.09
CA LEU A 200 -15.97 28.29 -2.46
C LEU A 200 -15.91 26.79 -2.09
N SER A 201 -17.02 26.24 -1.59
CA SER A 201 -17.09 24.81 -1.24
C SER A 201 -16.88 23.91 -2.46
N PHE A 202 -17.33 24.33 -3.66
CA PHE A 202 -17.09 23.60 -4.92
C PHE A 202 -15.62 23.65 -5.36
N VAL A 203 -14.93 24.78 -5.18
CA VAL A 203 -13.50 24.91 -5.51
C VAL A 203 -12.66 23.96 -4.66
N ILE A 204 -12.92 23.92 -3.34
CA ILE A 204 -12.22 22.99 -2.44
C ILE A 204 -12.58 21.53 -2.74
N ALA A 205 -13.85 21.26 -3.06
CA ALA A 205 -14.27 19.94 -3.54
C ALA A 205 -13.50 19.51 -4.80
N ARG A 206 -13.37 20.39 -5.81
CA ARG A 206 -12.60 20.14 -7.03
C ARG A 206 -11.12 19.87 -6.72
N LYS A 207 -10.51 20.65 -5.83
CA LYS A 207 -9.13 20.41 -5.35
C LYS A 207 -8.97 19.02 -4.75
N LYS A 208 -9.88 18.60 -3.87
CA LYS A 208 -9.86 17.25 -3.28
C LYS A 208 -10.00 16.17 -4.36
N ILE A 209 -10.95 16.30 -5.29
CA ILE A 209 -11.16 15.35 -6.39
C ILE A 209 -9.89 15.21 -7.25
N LEU A 210 -9.25 16.32 -7.63
CA LEU A 210 -8.02 16.29 -8.42
C LEU A 210 -6.86 15.62 -7.66
N SER A 211 -6.74 15.87 -6.35
CA SER A 211 -5.77 15.19 -5.50
C SER A 211 -6.01 13.67 -5.48
N LEU A 212 -7.28 13.23 -5.39
CA LEU A 212 -7.63 11.81 -5.42
C LEU A 212 -7.31 11.16 -6.76
N PHE A 213 -7.60 11.85 -7.86
CA PHE A 213 -7.26 11.39 -9.21
C PHE A 213 -5.76 11.17 -9.35
N ARG A 214 -4.94 12.15 -8.94
CA ARG A 214 -3.46 12.05 -8.95
C ARG A 214 -2.95 10.89 -8.09
N ILE A 215 -3.55 10.64 -6.92
CA ILE A 215 -3.21 9.49 -6.07
C ILE A 215 -3.56 8.18 -6.79
N ASN A 216 -4.73 8.09 -7.42
CA ASN A 216 -5.14 6.88 -8.14
C ASN A 216 -4.29 6.60 -9.38
N GLU A 217 -3.92 7.63 -10.15
CA GLU A 217 -2.97 7.47 -11.26
C GLU A 217 -1.64 6.87 -10.77
N LYS A 218 -1.10 7.37 -9.65
CA LYS A 218 0.11 6.79 -9.03
C LYS A 218 -0.08 5.32 -8.65
N LYS A 219 -1.25 4.95 -8.09
CA LYS A 219 -1.58 3.56 -7.75
C LYS A 219 -1.66 2.66 -8.99
N GLU A 220 -2.27 3.12 -10.07
CA GLU A 220 -2.33 2.35 -11.33
C GLU A 220 -0.94 2.12 -11.92
N ILE A 221 -0.07 3.13 -11.87
CA ILE A 221 1.33 3.01 -12.32
C ILE A 221 2.08 1.98 -11.45
N ILE A 222 1.91 2.02 -10.12
CA ILE A 222 2.47 1.02 -9.19
C ILE A 222 2.07 -0.40 -9.61
N VAL A 223 0.77 -0.64 -9.81
CA VAL A 223 0.23 -1.95 -10.19
C VAL A 223 0.85 -2.39 -11.52
N ARG A 224 0.79 -1.54 -12.54
CA ARG A 224 1.32 -1.84 -13.88
C ARG A 224 2.80 -2.23 -13.81
N GLU A 225 3.60 -1.50 -13.04
CA GLU A 225 5.04 -1.75 -12.95
C GLU A 225 5.36 -3.06 -12.22
N ILE A 226 4.66 -3.33 -11.11
CA ILE A 226 4.79 -4.61 -10.39
C ILE A 226 4.42 -5.79 -11.31
N PHE A 227 3.27 -5.72 -12.00
CA PHE A 227 2.81 -6.80 -12.86
C PHE A 227 3.71 -7.02 -14.08
N ARG A 228 4.28 -5.95 -14.64
CA ARG A 228 5.23 -6.04 -15.75
C ARG A 228 6.47 -6.85 -15.36
N LYS A 229 6.96 -6.70 -14.11
CA LYS A 229 8.12 -7.44 -13.60
C LYS A 229 7.77 -8.88 -13.23
N LEU A 230 6.56 -9.14 -12.73
CA LEU A 230 6.08 -10.51 -12.45
C LEU A 230 6.00 -11.40 -13.71
N GLY A 231 5.87 -10.81 -14.90
CA GLY A 231 5.83 -11.55 -16.17
C GLY A 231 7.17 -12.17 -16.61
N THR A 232 8.29 -11.81 -15.97
CA THR A 232 9.61 -12.37 -16.29
C THR A 232 9.85 -13.66 -15.50
N LYS A 233 10.25 -14.73 -16.20
CA LYS A 233 10.19 -16.10 -15.68
C LYS A 233 11.05 -16.32 -14.39
N GLY A 234 10.36 -16.45 -13.25
CA GLY A 234 10.68 -17.38 -12.16
C GLY A 234 11.08 -16.77 -10.81
N GLY A 235 10.53 -17.33 -9.72
CA GLY A 235 11.08 -17.31 -8.37
C GLY A 235 11.62 -15.97 -7.83
N ILE A 236 11.05 -14.85 -8.27
CA ILE A 236 11.43 -13.48 -7.95
C ILE A 236 11.18 -13.22 -6.45
N LYS A 237 12.25 -12.97 -5.69
CA LYS A 237 12.12 -12.62 -4.26
C LYS A 237 11.60 -11.19 -4.11
N MET A 238 11.02 -10.88 -2.95
CA MET A 238 10.59 -9.52 -2.59
C MET A 238 11.68 -8.47 -2.87
N LYS A 239 12.94 -8.77 -2.54
CA LYS A 239 14.07 -7.85 -2.80
C LYS A 239 14.30 -7.60 -4.29
N ASP A 240 14.05 -8.59 -5.15
CA ASP A 240 14.28 -8.50 -6.59
C ASP A 240 13.14 -7.68 -7.24
N ILE A 241 11.90 -7.87 -6.78
CA ILE A 241 10.77 -6.99 -7.12
C ILE A 241 11.06 -5.56 -6.66
N PHE A 242 11.50 -5.38 -5.41
CA PHE A 242 11.82 -4.06 -4.86
C PHE A 242 12.90 -3.35 -5.69
N ASN A 243 14.03 -4.01 -5.94
CA ASN A 243 15.16 -3.42 -6.69
C ASN A 243 14.81 -3.11 -8.14
N SER A 244 13.84 -3.80 -8.73
CA SER A 244 13.41 -3.53 -10.11
C SER A 244 12.29 -2.49 -10.20
N VAL A 245 11.37 -2.45 -9.23
CA VAL A 245 10.19 -1.58 -9.26
C VAL A 245 10.48 -0.19 -8.67
N ILE A 246 11.20 -0.11 -7.54
CA ILE A 246 11.41 1.16 -6.84
C ILE A 246 12.14 2.20 -7.69
N PRO A 247 13.24 1.88 -8.41
CA PRO A 247 13.93 2.87 -9.22
C PRO A 247 13.06 3.49 -10.31
N GLU A 248 12.13 2.72 -10.88
CA GLU A 248 11.22 3.19 -11.93
C GLU A 248 10.06 4.03 -11.38
N LEU A 249 9.67 3.77 -10.13
CA LEU A 249 8.59 4.50 -9.48
C LEU A 249 9.07 5.73 -8.71
N ALA A 250 10.35 5.79 -8.32
CA ALA A 250 10.85 6.76 -7.33
C ALA A 250 10.46 8.21 -7.64
N ASP A 251 10.64 8.66 -8.88
CA ASP A 251 10.27 10.02 -9.28
C ASP A 251 8.74 10.22 -9.33
N ILE A 252 8.01 9.21 -9.82
CA ILE A 252 6.55 9.24 -10.00
C ILE A 252 5.83 9.35 -8.65
N ILE A 253 6.28 8.57 -7.67
CA ILE A 253 5.70 8.56 -6.31
C ILE A 253 6.50 9.39 -5.31
N SER A 254 7.52 10.11 -5.77
CA SER A 254 8.31 11.07 -5.00
C SER A 254 9.07 10.45 -3.80
N VAL A 255 9.57 9.22 -3.96
CA VAL A 255 10.43 8.55 -2.98
C VAL A 255 11.85 9.13 -3.07
N GLN A 256 12.39 9.61 -1.95
CA GLN A 256 13.77 10.13 -1.88
C GLN A 256 14.75 9.06 -1.43
N SER A 257 14.36 8.29 -0.40
CA SER A 257 15.08 7.09 0.00
C SER A 257 14.12 6.12 0.68
N CYS A 258 14.32 4.84 0.45
CA CYS A 258 13.61 3.79 1.15
C CYS A 258 14.45 2.53 1.33
N ALA A 259 14.09 1.71 2.31
CA ALA A 259 14.80 0.46 2.60
C ALA A 259 13.81 -0.65 2.97
N LEU A 260 14.04 -1.84 2.42
CA LEU A 260 13.25 -3.05 2.70
C LEU A 260 13.95 -3.89 3.75
N PHE A 261 13.23 -4.23 4.81
CA PHE A 261 13.70 -5.10 5.88
C PHE A 261 12.89 -6.39 5.93
N SER A 262 13.55 -7.51 6.21
CA SER A 262 12.92 -8.79 6.57
C SER A 262 13.07 -9.04 8.07
N ALA A 263 12.02 -9.55 8.71
CA ALA A 263 12.04 -9.94 10.12
C ALA A 263 12.34 -11.44 10.26
N SER A 264 13.18 -11.79 11.24
CA SER A 264 13.40 -13.19 11.64
C SER A 264 12.14 -13.80 12.24
N LYS A 265 11.94 -15.12 12.06
CA LYS A 265 10.76 -15.83 12.57
C LYS A 265 10.61 -15.79 14.09
N ASN A 266 11.73 -15.75 14.81
CA ASN A 266 11.76 -15.64 16.27
C ASN A 266 11.70 -14.19 16.75
N LEU A 267 11.57 -13.21 15.84
CA LEU A 267 11.50 -11.78 16.13
C LEU A 267 12.67 -11.28 17.00
N GLU A 268 13.87 -11.83 16.79
CA GLU A 268 15.08 -11.37 17.48
C GLU A 268 15.86 -10.33 16.67
N TYR A 269 15.91 -10.48 15.35
CA TYR A 269 16.63 -9.59 14.45
C TYR A 269 15.85 -9.28 13.17
N VAL A 270 16.24 -8.19 12.52
CA VAL A 270 15.84 -7.80 11.17
C VAL A 270 17.05 -7.75 10.25
N ILE A 271 16.84 -8.01 8.96
CA ILE A 271 17.87 -7.94 7.92
C ILE A 271 17.48 -6.84 6.94
N LEU A 272 18.42 -5.95 6.60
CA LEU A 272 18.25 -5.01 5.50
C LEU A 272 18.43 -5.75 4.16
N GLU A 273 17.35 -6.02 3.45
CA GLU A 273 17.33 -6.82 2.21
C GLU A 273 17.67 -6.00 0.96
N ALA A 274 17.19 -4.76 0.91
CA ALA A 274 17.34 -3.87 -0.23
C ALA A 274 17.20 -2.41 0.22
N GLY A 275 17.68 -1.48 -0.60
CA GLY A 275 17.50 -0.06 -0.36
C GLY A 275 17.71 0.77 -1.61
N TYR A 276 17.00 1.89 -1.67
CA TYR A 276 17.06 2.89 -2.73
C TYR A 276 17.33 4.27 -2.13
N PRO A 277 18.07 5.14 -2.81
CA PRO A 277 18.94 4.86 -3.95
C PRO A 277 20.14 3.96 -3.56
N GLU A 278 20.67 3.24 -4.55
CA GLU A 278 21.79 2.30 -4.35
C GLU A 278 23.13 3.06 -4.35
N TYR A 279 23.42 3.82 -3.28
CA TYR A 279 24.70 4.50 -3.11
C TYR A 279 25.67 3.66 -2.25
N PRO A 280 26.97 3.60 -2.62
CA PRO A 280 28.00 2.97 -1.78
C PRO A 280 27.98 3.55 -0.36
N GLY A 281 27.70 2.69 0.63
CA GLY A 281 27.67 3.07 2.04
C GLY A 281 26.40 3.80 2.51
N TYR A 282 25.39 4.01 1.65
CA TYR A 282 24.10 4.56 2.11
C TYR A 282 23.28 3.50 2.83
N HIS A 283 23.15 2.33 2.20
CA HIS A 283 22.48 1.14 2.74
C HIS A 283 23.51 0.05 3.06
N THR A 284 23.47 -0.51 4.27
CA THR A 284 24.29 -1.68 4.62
C THR A 284 23.54 -2.97 4.30
N ILE A 285 23.29 -3.23 3.01
CA ILE A 285 22.52 -4.40 2.54
C ILE A 285 23.12 -5.70 3.10
N GLY A 286 22.26 -6.62 3.55
CA GLY A 286 22.61 -7.88 4.20
C GLY A 286 22.93 -7.77 5.70
N LYS A 287 23.01 -6.55 6.25
CA LYS A 287 23.31 -6.36 7.68
C LYS A 287 22.14 -6.78 8.56
N ARG A 288 22.48 -7.47 9.65
CA ARG A 288 21.56 -7.90 10.71
C ARG A 288 21.53 -6.88 11.84
N PHE A 289 20.34 -6.54 12.31
CA PHE A 289 20.11 -5.66 13.44
C PHE A 289 19.25 -6.37 14.47
N PRO A 290 19.66 -6.46 15.75
CA PRO A 290 18.76 -6.89 16.80
C PRO A 290 17.54 -5.97 16.87
N ILE A 291 16.34 -6.51 16.98
CA ILE A 291 15.11 -5.70 17.04
C ILE A 291 15.14 -4.74 18.23
N LYS A 292 15.61 -5.23 19.39
CA LYS A 292 15.82 -4.44 20.61
C LYS A 292 16.84 -3.29 20.49
N SER A 293 17.62 -3.26 19.41
CA SER A 293 18.60 -2.18 19.20
C SER A 293 17.98 -0.88 18.68
N GLU A 294 16.75 -0.94 18.17
CA GLU A 294 16.04 0.21 17.62
C GLU A 294 14.57 0.19 18.05
N PRO A 295 14.13 1.11 18.94
CA PRO A 295 12.76 1.10 19.44
C PRO A 295 11.69 1.24 18.35
N ALA A 296 11.98 1.89 17.23
CA ALA A 296 11.07 1.96 16.09
C ALA A 296 10.84 0.57 15.44
N PHE A 297 11.83 -0.32 15.47
CA PHE A 297 11.66 -1.71 15.04
C PHE A 297 10.71 -2.47 15.98
N GLU A 298 10.81 -2.24 17.29
CA GLU A 298 9.88 -2.84 18.25
C GLU A 298 8.44 -2.36 18.03
N LEU A 299 8.24 -1.07 17.71
CA LEU A 299 6.92 -0.52 17.41
C LEU A 299 6.33 -1.09 16.11
N VAL A 300 7.09 -1.05 15.01
CA VAL A 300 6.58 -1.51 13.69
C VAL A 300 6.28 -3.00 13.69
N LEU A 301 7.03 -3.80 14.46
CA LEU A 301 6.83 -5.25 14.62
C LEU A 301 5.89 -5.61 15.78
N LYS A 302 5.21 -4.62 16.39
CA LYS A 302 4.24 -4.81 17.49
C LYS A 302 4.81 -5.54 18.71
N GLN A 303 6.12 -5.44 18.94
CA GLN A 303 6.82 -5.97 20.12
C GLN A 303 6.76 -5.02 21.32
N ARG A 304 6.33 -3.77 21.11
CA ARG A 304 6.22 -2.74 22.13
C ARG A 304 4.93 -1.93 21.99
N SER A 305 4.28 -1.64 23.12
CA SER A 305 3.14 -0.74 23.23
C SER A 305 3.54 0.72 23.03
N TYR A 306 2.71 1.48 22.33
CA TYR A 306 2.86 2.93 22.22
C TYR A 306 2.10 3.62 23.38
N GLU A 307 2.79 3.81 24.50
CA GLU A 307 2.17 4.27 25.75
C GLU A 307 2.20 5.80 25.90
N ARG A 308 3.22 6.44 25.34
CA ARG A 308 3.43 7.88 25.47
C ARG A 308 3.15 8.57 24.15
N ILE A 309 1.96 9.16 24.04
CA ILE A 309 1.59 10.00 22.89
C ILE A 309 2.47 11.24 22.90
N SER A 310 3.19 11.45 21.80
CA SER A 310 4.09 12.58 21.60
C SER A 310 3.84 13.20 20.22
N PRO A 311 4.06 14.52 20.05
CA PRO A 311 3.90 15.17 18.75
C PRO A 311 4.98 14.77 17.74
N TYR A 312 6.00 14.01 18.16
CA TYR A 312 7.12 13.58 17.32
C TYR A 312 6.89 12.21 16.66
N GLU A 313 5.81 11.51 17.01
CA GLU A 313 5.48 10.19 16.47
C GLU A 313 3.98 10.04 16.20
N VAL A 314 3.65 9.42 15.07
CA VAL A 314 2.30 8.97 14.74
C VAL A 314 2.34 7.46 14.57
N VAL A 315 1.71 6.74 15.50
CA VAL A 315 1.64 5.27 15.47
C VAL A 315 0.21 4.87 15.13
N THR A 316 0.07 4.12 14.04
CA THR A 316 -1.21 3.55 13.59
C THR A 316 -1.06 2.05 13.36
N PRO A 317 -2.16 1.29 13.21
CA PRO A 317 -2.07 -0.11 12.81
C PRO A 317 -1.38 -0.35 11.46
N SER A 318 -1.32 0.68 10.60
CA SER A 318 -0.83 0.58 9.23
C SER A 318 0.57 1.17 9.01
N TYR A 319 1.07 2.02 9.92
CA TYR A 319 2.41 2.60 9.83
C TYR A 319 2.85 3.24 11.16
N VAL A 320 4.16 3.42 11.30
CA VAL A 320 4.78 4.29 12.32
C VAL A 320 5.50 5.42 11.61
N LEU A 321 5.09 6.67 11.85
CA LEU A 321 5.76 7.86 11.32
C LEU A 321 6.49 8.56 12.45
N VAL A 322 7.81 8.68 12.32
CA VAL A 322 8.63 9.52 13.19
C VAL A 322 8.81 10.87 12.51
N VAL A 323 8.14 11.89 13.06
CA VAL A 323 8.09 13.26 12.53
C VAL A 323 9.38 14.03 12.78
N ASP A 324 10.08 13.73 13.88
CA ASP A 324 11.40 14.30 14.22
C ASP A 324 12.28 13.22 14.87
N PRO A 325 13.23 12.62 14.12
CA PRO A 325 14.12 11.59 14.65
C PRO A 325 14.98 12.06 15.83
N GLN A 326 15.36 13.35 15.87
CA GLN A 326 16.23 13.87 16.93
C GLN A 326 15.49 13.96 18.26
N ARG A 327 14.20 14.31 18.23
CA ARG A 327 13.37 14.47 19.42
C ARG A 327 12.62 13.22 19.84
N SER A 328 12.40 12.30 18.90
CA SER A 328 11.66 11.06 19.16
C SER A 328 12.27 10.24 20.30
N ALA A 329 11.40 9.71 21.17
CA ALA A 329 11.78 8.76 22.21
C ALA A 329 11.93 7.32 21.67
N TYR A 330 11.41 7.08 20.47
CA TYR A 330 11.41 5.77 19.81
C TYR A 330 12.47 5.64 18.71
N ILE A 331 13.45 6.55 18.68
CA ILE A 331 14.63 6.46 17.83
C ILE A 331 15.89 6.29 18.69
N SER A 332 16.70 5.27 18.39
CA SER A 332 17.94 4.99 19.12
C SER A 332 18.99 6.10 18.92
N ARG A 333 19.92 6.26 19.87
CA ARG A 333 21.03 7.24 19.74
C ARG A 333 21.84 7.04 18.46
N LYS A 334 21.99 5.80 17.99
CA LYS A 334 22.72 5.47 16.77
C LYS A 334 21.95 5.95 15.54
N MET A 335 20.64 5.72 15.49
CA MET A 335 19.78 6.18 14.41
C MET A 335 19.64 7.70 14.40
N LYS A 336 19.61 8.38 15.55
CA LYS A 336 19.68 9.85 15.62
C LYS A 336 20.92 10.41 14.93
N LYS A 337 22.10 9.83 15.21
CA LYS A 337 23.36 10.22 14.56
C LYS A 337 23.33 9.98 13.06
N PHE A 338 22.79 8.83 12.64
CA PHE A 338 22.64 8.51 11.21
C PHE A 338 21.70 9.49 10.50
N ALA A 339 20.53 9.75 11.07
CA ALA A 339 19.55 10.70 10.55
C ALA A 339 20.14 12.11 10.41
N LEU A 340 20.88 12.58 11.42
CA LEU A 340 21.56 13.87 11.37
C LEU A 340 22.62 13.92 10.26
N ALA A 341 23.46 12.88 10.15
CA ALA A 341 24.52 12.82 9.14
C ALA A 341 24.00 12.71 7.70
N ARG A 342 22.74 12.29 7.52
CA ARG A 342 22.10 12.07 6.22
C ARG A 342 20.95 13.03 5.94
N ASN A 343 20.79 14.09 6.75
CA ASN A 343 19.72 15.08 6.63
C ASN A 343 18.31 14.44 6.55
N ILE A 344 18.08 13.38 7.34
CA ILE A 344 16.77 12.74 7.45
C ILE A 344 15.92 13.56 8.42
N ASN A 345 14.87 14.18 7.88
CA ASN A 345 13.94 15.00 8.66
C ASN A 345 12.82 14.18 9.30
N SER A 346 12.38 13.11 8.65
CA SER A 346 11.35 12.20 9.15
C SER A 346 11.51 10.79 8.57
N ILE A 347 11.05 9.76 9.28
CA ILE A 347 11.12 8.36 8.85
C ILE A 347 9.74 7.73 8.96
N LEU A 348 9.24 7.17 7.86
CA LEU A 348 8.00 6.39 7.82
C LEU A 348 8.33 4.90 7.77
N TYR A 349 7.83 4.13 8.71
CA TYR A 349 7.91 2.67 8.75
C TYR A 349 6.57 2.05 8.35
N VAL A 350 6.56 1.27 7.28
CA VAL A 350 5.38 0.60 6.71
C VAL A 350 5.51 -0.91 6.92
N PRO A 351 4.79 -1.52 7.88
CA PRO A 351 4.76 -2.96 8.06
C PRO A 351 4.09 -3.66 6.86
N LEU A 352 4.68 -4.78 6.45
CA LEU A 352 4.16 -5.64 5.38
C LEU A 352 3.67 -6.95 5.98
N ASN A 353 2.33 -7.10 6.02
CA ASN A 353 1.69 -8.21 6.72
C ASN A 353 1.47 -9.39 5.76
N THR A 354 1.83 -10.60 6.21
CA THR A 354 1.46 -11.84 5.53
C THR A 354 0.55 -12.66 6.45
N GLY A 355 -0.76 -12.39 6.39
CA GLY A 355 -1.71 -12.98 7.35
C GLY A 355 -1.71 -12.13 8.62
N GLU A 356 -1.51 -12.76 9.78
CA GLU A 356 -1.43 -12.07 11.08
C GLU A 356 0.00 -11.57 11.41
N ASP A 357 1.01 -12.15 10.76
CA ASP A 357 2.42 -11.86 11.04
C ASP A 357 3.01 -10.77 10.14
N ILE A 358 3.90 -9.97 10.71
CA ILE A 358 4.69 -8.96 10.01
C ILE A 358 6.02 -9.61 9.61
N THR A 359 6.17 -9.95 8.32
CA THR A 359 7.37 -10.63 7.82
C THR A 359 8.41 -9.65 7.29
N HIS A 360 7.95 -8.48 6.82
CA HIS A 360 8.80 -7.43 6.27
C HIS A 360 8.28 -6.06 6.70
N PHE A 361 9.09 -5.03 6.55
CA PHE A 361 8.64 -3.64 6.58
C PHE A 361 9.51 -2.80 5.64
N ILE A 362 8.97 -1.69 5.17
CA ILE A 362 9.70 -0.71 4.35
C ILE A 362 9.85 0.58 5.15
N THR A 363 11.03 1.18 5.13
CA THR A 363 11.23 2.55 5.62
C THR A 363 11.25 3.52 4.45
N PHE A 364 10.69 4.72 4.63
CA PHE A 364 10.81 5.85 3.71
C PHE A 364 11.36 7.06 4.45
N ASP A 365 12.47 7.60 3.99
CA ASP A 365 13.15 8.73 4.60
C ASP A 365 12.84 10.01 3.84
N ALA A 366 12.35 11.04 4.56
CA ALA A 366 12.21 12.38 4.01
C ALA A 366 13.52 13.15 4.19
N LEU A 367 14.12 13.58 3.09
CA LEU A 367 15.46 14.18 3.04
C LEU A 367 15.44 15.67 2.66
N ASP A 368 16.51 16.37 2.99
CA ASP A 368 16.85 17.72 2.54
C ASP A 368 15.74 18.75 2.85
N GLN A 369 15.13 19.35 1.83
CA GLN A 369 14.08 20.36 2.00
C GLN A 369 12.73 19.75 2.42
N ARG A 370 12.55 18.44 2.26
CA ARG A 370 11.31 17.77 2.60
C ARG A 370 11.28 17.45 4.10
N LYS A 371 10.41 18.15 4.83
CA LYS A 371 10.23 17.93 6.28
C LYS A 371 9.60 16.57 6.58
N ARG A 372 8.54 16.21 5.84
CA ARG A 372 7.82 14.94 5.96
C ARG A 372 7.01 14.63 4.71
N TYR A 373 6.58 13.38 4.57
CA TYR A 373 5.59 12.98 3.58
C TYR A 373 4.18 13.42 3.98
N THR A 374 3.37 13.80 2.99
CA THR A 374 1.96 14.16 3.15
C THR A 374 1.08 12.90 3.34
N GLU A 375 -0.15 13.06 3.82
CA GLU A 375 -1.07 11.92 3.99
C GLU A 375 -1.32 11.17 2.67
N GLY A 376 -1.46 11.90 1.56
CA GLY A 376 -1.63 11.29 0.23
C GLY A 376 -0.40 10.50 -0.24
N GLU A 377 0.81 10.98 0.03
CA GLU A 377 2.04 10.23 -0.27
C GLU A 377 2.17 8.99 0.60
N ILE A 378 1.87 9.09 1.90
CA ILE A 378 1.83 7.94 2.80
C ILE A 378 0.82 6.90 2.28
N GLU A 379 -0.36 7.32 1.82
CA GLU A 379 -1.36 6.41 1.25
C GLU A 379 -0.82 5.65 0.03
N VAL A 380 -0.08 6.33 -0.86
CA VAL A 380 0.59 5.72 -2.01
C VAL A 380 1.64 4.71 -1.57
N PHE A 381 2.45 5.01 -0.55
CA PHE A 381 3.46 4.08 -0.01
C PHE A 381 2.86 2.85 0.67
N LEU A 382 1.77 3.06 1.42
CA LEU A 382 1.00 1.96 2.01
C LEU A 382 0.41 1.06 0.92
N PHE A 383 -0.09 1.65 -0.16
CA PHE A 383 -0.61 0.89 -1.31
C PHE A 383 0.50 0.09 -1.98
N LEU A 384 1.65 0.70 -2.26
CA LEU A 384 2.83 0.03 -2.80
C LEU A 384 3.24 -1.18 -1.94
N GLY A 385 3.34 -1.02 -0.62
CA GLY A 385 3.65 -2.11 0.29
C GLY A 385 2.67 -3.29 0.18
N ARG A 386 1.36 -3.00 0.10
CA ARG A 386 0.34 -4.04 -0.08
C ARG A 386 0.45 -4.77 -1.42
N GLU A 387 0.69 -4.04 -2.51
CA GLU A 387 0.82 -4.66 -3.84
C GLU A 387 2.11 -5.49 -3.95
N LEU A 388 3.20 -5.07 -3.31
CA LEU A 388 4.42 -5.87 -3.20
C LEU A 388 4.17 -7.20 -2.47
N VAL A 389 3.41 -7.19 -1.36
CA VAL A 389 3.02 -8.43 -0.65
C VAL A 389 2.15 -9.33 -1.51
N LYS A 390 1.19 -8.77 -2.25
CA LYS A 390 0.36 -9.55 -3.19
C LYS A 390 1.21 -10.18 -4.29
N ALA A 391 2.14 -9.42 -4.87
CA ALA A 391 3.07 -9.91 -5.87
C ALA A 391 3.90 -11.10 -5.35
N GLN A 392 4.46 -10.99 -4.14
CA GLN A 392 5.17 -12.09 -3.49
C GLN A 392 4.30 -13.33 -3.28
N ARG A 393 3.03 -13.15 -2.90
CA ARG A 393 2.08 -14.26 -2.74
C ARG A 393 1.75 -14.95 -4.05
N MET A 394 1.56 -14.20 -5.14
CA MET A 394 1.31 -14.75 -6.47
C MET A 394 2.51 -15.58 -6.94
N GLU A 395 3.73 -15.07 -6.72
CA GLU A 395 4.98 -15.79 -6.96
C GLU A 395 5.07 -17.11 -6.18
N ALA A 396 4.75 -17.09 -4.88
CA ALA A 396 4.73 -18.29 -4.05
C ALA A 396 3.66 -19.30 -4.51
N LEU A 397 2.50 -18.83 -4.97
CA LEU A 397 1.45 -19.66 -5.55
C LEU A 397 1.90 -20.32 -6.85
N ASP A 398 2.55 -19.58 -7.75
CA ASP A 398 3.06 -20.11 -9.01
C ASP A 398 4.12 -21.20 -8.77
N ASP A 399 5.03 -20.99 -7.80
CA ASP A 399 6.02 -21.99 -7.38
C ASP A 399 5.34 -23.29 -6.89
N ILE A 400 4.29 -23.15 -6.09
CA ILE A 400 3.54 -24.28 -5.54
C ILE A 400 2.75 -24.98 -6.63
N LEU A 401 2.06 -24.25 -7.52
CA LEU A 401 1.34 -24.82 -8.67
C LEU A 401 2.26 -25.66 -9.56
N HIS A 402 3.52 -25.23 -9.74
CA HIS A 402 4.52 -26.03 -10.42
C HIS A 402 4.89 -27.31 -9.67
N ASP A 403 5.14 -27.23 -8.36
CA ASP A 403 5.44 -28.41 -7.54
C ASP A 403 4.28 -29.40 -7.51
N PHE A 404 3.02 -28.92 -7.55
CA PHE A 404 1.79 -29.71 -7.55
C PHE A 404 1.70 -30.68 -8.74
N LYS A 405 2.33 -30.34 -9.87
CA LYS A 405 2.25 -31.13 -11.10
C LYS A 405 2.78 -32.56 -10.88
N ASN A 406 3.86 -32.71 -10.14
CA ASN A 406 4.53 -34.00 -9.93
C ASN A 406 3.69 -35.00 -9.10
N PRO A 407 3.22 -34.66 -7.89
CA PRO A 407 2.34 -35.54 -7.12
C PRO A 407 1.00 -35.76 -7.82
N ALA A 408 0.48 -34.78 -8.59
CA ALA A 408 -0.74 -34.97 -9.38
C ALA A 408 -0.56 -36.00 -10.50
N ILE A 409 0.57 -35.96 -11.23
CA ILE A 409 0.92 -36.98 -12.23
C ILE A 409 1.05 -38.35 -11.58
N ALA A 410 1.77 -38.44 -10.46
CA ALA A 410 1.93 -39.71 -9.72
C ALA A 410 0.57 -40.27 -9.28
N THR A 411 -0.29 -39.43 -8.70
CA THR A 411 -1.63 -39.81 -8.25
C THR A 411 -2.48 -40.34 -9.41
N ALA A 412 -2.53 -39.62 -10.53
CA ALA A 412 -3.25 -40.07 -11.72
C ALA A 412 -2.69 -41.39 -12.27
N GLY A 413 -1.36 -41.53 -12.30
CA GLY A 413 -0.66 -42.72 -12.76
C GLY A 413 -0.97 -43.97 -11.93
N PHE A 414 -0.84 -43.87 -10.60
CA PHE A 414 -1.15 -44.96 -9.67
C PHE A 414 -2.64 -45.31 -9.66
N ALA A 415 -3.54 -44.31 -9.74
CA ALA A 415 -4.97 -44.56 -9.85
C ALA A 415 -5.32 -45.34 -11.13
N ARG A 416 -4.71 -44.99 -12.28
CA ARG A 416 -4.92 -45.72 -13.55
C ARG A 416 -4.40 -47.16 -13.47
N ARG A 417 -3.25 -47.40 -12.83
CA ARG A 417 -2.70 -48.77 -12.63
C ARG A 417 -3.54 -49.60 -11.68
N LEU A 418 -4.00 -49.00 -10.57
CA LEU A 418 -4.91 -49.64 -9.63
C LEU A 418 -6.21 -50.04 -10.33
N LYS A 419 -6.77 -49.15 -11.15
CA LYS A 419 -7.93 -49.44 -12.02
C LYS A 419 -7.63 -50.64 -12.93
N GLY A 420 -6.51 -50.60 -13.66
CA GLY A 420 -6.10 -51.68 -14.57
C GLY A 420 -5.93 -53.03 -13.87
N LEU A 421 -5.33 -53.05 -12.67
CA LEU A 421 -5.22 -54.27 -11.86
C LEU A 421 -6.61 -54.80 -11.51
N ILE A 422 -7.48 -53.98 -10.93
CA ILE A 422 -8.81 -54.41 -10.47
C ILE A 422 -9.65 -55.04 -11.61
N TYR A 423 -9.54 -54.53 -12.84
CA TYR A 423 -10.28 -55.06 -13.99
C TYR A 423 -9.60 -56.26 -14.69
N GLN A 424 -8.42 -56.71 -14.24
CA GLN A 424 -7.71 -57.84 -14.82
C GLN A 424 -8.31 -59.18 -14.35
N LYS A 425 -8.67 -60.06 -15.29
CA LYS A 425 -9.15 -61.42 -14.95
C LYS A 425 -8.04 -62.22 -14.26
N GLY A 426 -8.33 -62.79 -13.08
CA GLY A 426 -7.38 -63.62 -12.32
C GLY A 426 -6.69 -62.91 -11.14
N LEU A 427 -7.19 -61.76 -10.68
CA LEU A 427 -6.67 -61.06 -9.52
C LEU A 427 -6.67 -61.94 -8.27
N ARG A 428 -5.52 -62.08 -7.61
CA ARG A 428 -5.43 -62.75 -6.30
C ARG A 428 -6.08 -61.84 -5.24
N LYS A 429 -6.89 -62.41 -4.35
CA LYS A 429 -7.63 -61.69 -3.29
C LYS A 429 -6.78 -60.76 -2.40
N ASN A 430 -5.47 -60.99 -2.32
CA ASN A 430 -4.50 -60.19 -1.55
C ASN A 430 -3.27 -59.81 -2.38
N ASP A 431 -3.46 -59.22 -3.56
CA ASP A 431 -2.32 -58.71 -4.32
C ASP A 431 -1.64 -57.54 -3.55
N PRO A 432 -0.38 -57.68 -3.09
CA PRO A 432 0.28 -56.66 -2.28
C PRO A 432 0.46 -55.33 -3.02
N ARG A 433 0.38 -55.33 -4.36
CA ARG A 433 0.46 -54.13 -5.19
C ARG A 433 -0.73 -53.20 -4.96
N ILE A 434 -1.91 -53.73 -4.64
CA ILE A 434 -3.12 -52.94 -4.39
C ILE A 434 -2.90 -52.06 -3.16
N LYS A 435 -2.43 -52.66 -2.06
CA LYS A 435 -2.14 -51.92 -0.82
C LYS A 435 -1.03 -50.89 -1.06
N LYS A 436 0.07 -51.28 -1.73
CA LYS A 436 1.17 -50.35 -2.08
C LYS A 436 0.66 -49.14 -2.88
N TYR A 437 -0.19 -49.35 -3.89
CA TYR A 437 -0.71 -48.23 -4.70
C TYR A 437 -1.68 -47.35 -3.93
N LEU A 438 -2.54 -47.93 -3.08
CA LEU A 438 -3.42 -47.15 -2.20
C LEU A 438 -2.61 -46.30 -1.21
N ASP A 439 -1.57 -46.87 -0.58
CA ASP A 439 -0.70 -46.15 0.35
C ASP A 439 -0.01 -44.97 -0.37
N ILE A 440 0.53 -45.17 -1.57
CA ILE A 440 1.15 -44.08 -2.36
C ILE A 440 0.12 -43.00 -2.73
N LEU A 441 -1.10 -43.37 -3.11
CA LEU A 441 -2.17 -42.40 -3.42
C LEU A 441 -2.52 -41.55 -2.20
N VAL A 442 -2.64 -42.15 -1.03
CA VAL A 442 -2.91 -41.43 0.23
C VAL A 442 -1.75 -40.49 0.57
N GLU A 443 -0.52 -40.95 0.42
CA GLU A 443 0.66 -40.13 0.71
C GLU A 443 0.83 -38.96 -0.26
N GLU A 444 0.69 -39.16 -1.58
CA GLU A 444 0.83 -38.07 -2.56
C GLU A 444 -0.32 -37.06 -2.46
N THR A 445 -1.53 -37.51 -2.12
CA THR A 445 -2.67 -36.60 -1.87
C THR A 445 -2.51 -35.82 -0.57
N ALA A 446 -2.05 -36.46 0.51
CA ALA A 446 -1.70 -35.78 1.76
C ALA A 446 -0.57 -34.76 1.53
N ARG A 447 0.40 -35.08 0.68
CA ARG A 447 1.48 -34.17 0.28
C ARG A 447 0.97 -32.97 -0.52
N MET A 448 0.05 -33.16 -1.47
CA MET A 448 -0.60 -32.04 -2.17
C MET A 448 -1.36 -31.14 -1.19
N GLN A 449 -2.04 -31.72 -0.21
CA GLN A 449 -2.70 -30.96 0.86
C GLN A 449 -1.69 -30.20 1.73
N GLU A 450 -0.58 -30.81 2.12
CA GLU A 450 0.47 -30.16 2.91
C GLU A 450 1.13 -29.01 2.11
N MET A 451 1.36 -29.19 0.81
CA MET A 451 1.83 -28.13 -0.09
C MET A 451 0.83 -26.98 -0.19
N ALA A 452 -0.48 -27.26 -0.29
CA ALA A 452 -1.53 -26.23 -0.26
C ALA A 452 -1.50 -25.44 1.07
N LEU A 453 -1.38 -26.14 2.19
CA LEU A 453 -1.36 -25.54 3.52
C LEU A 453 -0.05 -24.77 3.78
N SER A 454 1.04 -25.12 3.09
CA SER A 454 2.34 -24.44 3.20
C SER A 454 2.33 -23.00 2.68
N ILE A 455 1.30 -22.60 1.93
CA ILE A 455 1.03 -21.18 1.59
C ILE A 455 0.85 -20.34 2.87
N TYR A 456 0.35 -20.96 3.95
CA TYR A 456 0.00 -20.31 5.20
C TYR A 456 0.90 -20.72 6.38
N LEU A 457 1.59 -21.86 6.32
CA LEU A 457 2.37 -22.39 7.44
C LEU A 457 3.72 -22.95 6.99
N VAL A 458 4.80 -22.56 7.69
CA VAL A 458 6.10 -23.22 7.56
C VAL A 458 6.00 -24.57 8.28
N GLY A 459 6.30 -25.67 7.58
CA GLY A 459 6.37 -27.01 8.18
C GLY A 459 7.31 -27.08 9.39
N LYS A 460 7.23 -28.13 10.20
CA LYS A 460 8.10 -28.33 11.37
C LYS A 460 9.39 -29.04 11.00
N GLU A 461 10.50 -28.62 11.61
CA GLU A 461 11.80 -29.28 11.49
C GLU A 461 11.78 -30.62 12.26
N GLN A 462 12.30 -31.67 11.65
CA GLN A 462 12.28 -33.05 12.14
C GLN A 462 13.62 -33.75 11.84
N VAL A 463 13.89 -34.85 12.54
CA VAL A 463 15.00 -35.77 12.21
C VAL A 463 14.50 -36.73 11.13
N ILE A 464 15.18 -36.75 9.98
CA ILE A 464 14.77 -37.47 8.78
C ILE A 464 15.86 -38.49 8.44
N ASN A 465 15.48 -39.74 8.16
CA ASN A 465 16.40 -40.71 7.56
C ASN A 465 16.47 -40.46 6.03
N LEU A 466 17.56 -39.85 5.59
CA LEU A 466 17.78 -39.43 4.21
C LEU A 466 17.79 -40.63 3.24
N SER A 467 18.32 -41.77 3.67
CA SER A 467 18.39 -42.98 2.85
C SER A 467 17.01 -43.60 2.60
N GLN A 468 16.13 -43.55 3.60
CA GLN A 468 14.74 -43.98 3.44
C GLN A 468 13.97 -43.04 2.51
N ALA A 469 14.16 -41.72 2.65
CA ALA A 469 13.56 -40.73 1.76
C ALA A 469 14.02 -40.93 0.30
N ALA A 470 15.33 -41.14 0.08
CA ALA A 470 15.90 -41.37 -1.25
C ALA A 470 15.35 -42.64 -1.91
N LYS A 471 15.34 -43.77 -1.19
CA LYS A 471 14.75 -45.04 -1.68
C LYS A 471 13.29 -44.86 -2.08
N LYS A 472 12.49 -44.21 -1.22
CA LYS A 472 11.06 -43.97 -1.45
C LYS A 472 10.81 -43.10 -2.69
N ARG A 473 11.51 -41.97 -2.82
CA ARG A 473 11.34 -41.07 -3.98
C ARG A 473 11.84 -41.69 -5.29
N PHE A 474 12.91 -42.51 -5.24
CA PHE A 474 13.39 -43.23 -6.42
C PHE A 474 12.38 -44.25 -6.93
N GLU A 475 11.73 -45.01 -6.04
CA GLU A 475 10.66 -45.94 -6.39
C GLU A 475 9.47 -45.23 -7.04
N ILE A 476 9.10 -44.03 -6.58
CA ILE A 476 8.05 -43.23 -7.21
C ILE A 476 8.47 -42.76 -8.61
N ASN A 477 9.69 -42.24 -8.76
CA ASN A 477 10.21 -41.81 -10.07
C ASN A 477 10.28 -42.98 -11.07
N LYS A 478 10.69 -44.17 -10.64
CA LYS A 478 10.70 -45.40 -11.45
C LYS A 478 9.33 -45.72 -12.04
N GLU A 479 8.27 -45.49 -11.28
CA GLU A 479 6.91 -45.68 -11.76
C GLU A 479 6.50 -44.58 -12.77
N VAL A 480 6.92 -43.33 -12.56
CA VAL A 480 6.72 -42.21 -13.50
C VAL A 480 7.45 -42.44 -14.83
N ILE A 481 8.70 -42.88 -14.81
CA ILE A 481 9.50 -43.19 -16.01
C ILE A 481 8.80 -44.22 -16.90
N LYS A 482 8.20 -45.27 -16.28
CA LYS A 482 7.40 -46.27 -16.99
C LYS A 482 6.17 -45.67 -17.68
N GLU A 483 5.55 -44.64 -17.10
CA GLU A 483 4.38 -43.96 -17.68
C GLU A 483 4.76 -43.02 -18.83
N MET A 484 5.94 -42.39 -18.77
CA MET A 484 6.48 -41.56 -19.86
C MET A 484 6.96 -42.37 -21.09
N LEU A 485 6.72 -43.69 -21.12
CA LEU A 485 7.14 -44.62 -22.19
C LEU A 485 8.65 -44.59 -22.49
N LYS A 486 9.49 -44.15 -21.55
CA LYS A 486 10.96 -44.22 -21.66
C LYS A 486 11.44 -45.65 -21.35
N GLN A 487 11.11 -46.61 -22.23
CA GLN A 487 11.40 -48.04 -22.05
C GLN A 487 12.90 -48.39 -22.08
N ASN A 488 13.73 -47.48 -22.59
CA ASN A 488 15.18 -47.70 -22.75
C ASN A 488 16.01 -47.12 -21.58
N VAL A 489 15.39 -46.83 -20.43
CA VAL A 489 16.09 -46.31 -19.25
C VAL A 489 16.36 -47.44 -18.25
N THR A 490 17.64 -47.74 -18.02
CA THR A 490 18.11 -48.66 -16.98
C THR A 490 18.19 -47.93 -15.64
N LEU A 491 17.66 -48.54 -14.59
CA LEU A 491 17.61 -47.95 -13.25
C LEU A 491 18.54 -48.74 -12.32
N GLU A 492 19.50 -48.06 -11.71
CA GLU A 492 20.47 -48.64 -10.78
C GLU A 492 20.27 -48.06 -9.38
N GLU A 493 20.19 -48.94 -8.37
CA GLU A 493 19.90 -48.58 -6.99
C GLU A 493 21.04 -49.00 -6.07
N GLY A 494 21.61 -48.04 -5.34
CA GLY A 494 22.58 -48.27 -4.29
C GLY A 494 24.05 -48.26 -4.73
N PRO A 495 24.99 -48.39 -3.77
CA PRO A 495 24.75 -48.71 -2.36
C PRO A 495 24.06 -47.58 -1.58
N PHE A 496 23.28 -47.96 -0.57
CA PHE A 496 22.66 -47.04 0.38
C PHE A 496 23.22 -47.26 1.77
N GLN A 497 23.93 -46.28 2.31
CA GLN A 497 24.28 -46.26 3.72
C GLN A 497 23.04 -45.88 4.54
N ASP A 498 22.53 -46.79 5.35
CA ASP A 498 21.27 -46.65 6.09
C ASP A 498 21.44 -47.22 7.52
N PRO A 499 21.15 -46.46 8.58
CA PRO A 499 20.54 -45.13 8.60
C PRO A 499 21.50 -43.97 8.32
N LEU A 500 20.96 -42.92 7.70
CA LEU A 500 21.66 -41.66 7.46
C LEU A 500 20.76 -40.50 7.89
N PHE A 501 20.93 -40.02 9.12
CA PHE A 501 20.04 -39.01 9.70
C PHE A 501 20.47 -37.58 9.38
N VAL A 502 19.49 -36.73 9.09
CA VAL A 502 19.65 -35.29 8.90
C VAL A 502 18.55 -34.54 9.63
N LYS A 503 18.82 -33.29 10.02
CA LYS A 503 17.81 -32.39 10.58
C LYS A 503 17.26 -31.50 9.46
N GLY A 504 15.94 -31.45 9.27
CA GLY A 504 15.34 -30.66 8.21
C GLY A 504 13.83 -30.80 8.13
N TYR A 505 13.24 -30.37 7.01
CA TYR A 505 11.80 -30.42 6.78
C TYR A 505 11.51 -31.52 5.75
N PRO A 506 10.61 -32.49 6.03
CA PRO A 506 10.34 -33.62 5.13
C PRO A 506 10.03 -33.20 3.69
N LEU A 507 9.10 -32.25 3.52
CA LEU A 507 8.75 -31.69 2.20
C LEU A 507 9.94 -31.10 1.44
N HIS A 508 10.88 -30.47 2.14
CA HIS A 508 12.08 -29.89 1.52
C HIS A 508 13.06 -30.95 1.04
N ILE A 509 13.28 -32.01 1.82
CA ILE A 509 14.11 -33.15 1.42
C ILE A 509 13.50 -33.86 0.22
N GLU A 510 12.20 -34.13 0.25
CA GLU A 510 11.49 -34.75 -0.88
C GLU A 510 11.53 -33.87 -2.13
N ARG A 511 11.41 -32.54 -1.98
CA ARG A 511 11.50 -31.60 -3.10
C ARG A 511 12.89 -31.56 -3.72
N ILE A 512 13.96 -31.65 -2.93
CA ILE A 512 15.34 -31.82 -3.44
C ILE A 512 15.40 -33.09 -4.29
N LEU A 513 14.96 -34.21 -3.73
CA LEU A 513 15.01 -35.51 -4.40
C LEU A 513 14.22 -35.49 -5.72
N ASP A 514 12.98 -35.01 -5.71
CA ASP A 514 12.12 -34.94 -6.90
C ASP A 514 12.70 -34.07 -8.00
N ASN A 515 13.25 -32.91 -7.65
CA ASN A 515 13.84 -32.00 -8.63
C ASN A 515 15.06 -32.64 -9.30
N LEU A 516 15.95 -33.24 -8.51
CA LEU A 516 17.14 -33.89 -9.03
C LEU A 516 16.81 -35.13 -9.85
N LEU A 517 15.89 -35.95 -9.36
CA LEU A 517 15.42 -37.16 -10.04
C LEU A 517 14.73 -36.85 -11.37
N ASN A 518 13.81 -35.87 -11.40
CA ASN A 518 13.17 -35.46 -12.66
C ASN A 518 14.16 -34.83 -13.63
N ASN A 519 15.09 -34.01 -13.15
CA ASN A 519 16.10 -33.40 -14.01
C ASN A 519 17.01 -34.48 -14.63
N ALA A 520 17.48 -35.41 -13.80
CA ALA A 520 18.29 -36.54 -14.24
C ALA A 520 17.54 -37.42 -15.26
N THR A 521 16.26 -37.72 -15.03
CA THR A 521 15.39 -38.44 -15.99
C THR A 521 15.23 -37.70 -17.32
N ASN A 522 15.01 -36.39 -17.28
CA ASN A 522 14.78 -35.57 -18.48
C ASN A 522 16.04 -35.43 -19.33
N ALA A 523 17.22 -35.37 -18.70
CA ALA A 523 18.50 -35.29 -19.37
C ALA A 523 18.92 -36.58 -20.11
N ILE A 524 18.23 -37.71 -19.87
CA ILE A 524 18.52 -38.97 -20.59
C ILE A 524 17.97 -38.89 -22.04
N PRO A 525 18.82 -39.13 -23.07
CA PRO A 525 18.42 -39.12 -24.47
C PRO A 525 17.29 -40.10 -24.81
N LEU A 526 16.56 -39.83 -25.90
CA LEU A 526 15.48 -40.69 -26.41
C LEU A 526 15.93 -42.12 -26.75
N GLN A 527 17.21 -42.29 -27.06
CA GLN A 527 17.83 -43.56 -27.43
C GLN A 527 17.92 -44.53 -26.24
N GLY A 528 17.90 -44.00 -25.01
CA GLY A 528 18.05 -44.76 -23.77
C GLY A 528 19.21 -44.26 -22.90
N GLY A 529 19.36 -44.87 -21.73
CA GLY A 529 20.41 -44.50 -20.78
C GLY A 529 20.24 -45.09 -19.38
N THR A 530 21.12 -44.71 -18.45
CA THR A 530 21.11 -45.16 -17.06
C THR A 530 20.79 -44.00 -16.12
N LEU A 531 19.97 -44.27 -15.09
CA LEU A 531 19.77 -43.41 -13.94
C LEU A 531 20.14 -44.19 -12.67
N CYS A 532 21.06 -43.65 -11.88
CA CYS A 532 21.57 -44.26 -10.66
C CYS A 532 21.35 -43.34 -9.44
N ILE A 533 21.02 -43.92 -8.29
CA ILE A 533 20.94 -43.21 -7.00
C ILE A 533 21.72 -43.94 -5.90
N GLN A 534 22.46 -43.20 -5.09
CA GLN A 534 23.28 -43.73 -3.99
C GLN A 534 23.25 -42.81 -2.78
N THR A 535 23.41 -43.37 -1.58
CA THR A 535 23.59 -42.59 -0.34
C THR A 535 24.81 -43.06 0.43
N PHE A 536 25.60 -42.11 0.93
CA PHE A 536 26.83 -42.38 1.67
C PHE A 536 27.13 -41.24 2.66
N SER A 537 27.97 -41.50 3.66
CA SER A 537 28.53 -40.45 4.52
C SER A 537 29.89 -40.02 4.02
N GLU A 538 30.16 -38.71 4.06
CA GLU A 538 31.47 -38.12 3.75
C GLU A 538 31.87 -37.19 4.91
N GLY A 539 32.60 -37.73 5.89
CA GLY A 539 32.94 -37.00 7.12
C GLY A 539 31.69 -36.58 7.90
N LYS A 540 31.46 -35.26 8.02
CA LYS A 540 30.27 -34.69 8.70
C LYS A 540 29.02 -34.60 7.81
N TRP A 541 29.09 -35.07 6.57
CA TRP A 541 28.03 -34.91 5.57
C TRP A 541 27.28 -36.22 5.35
N ALA A 542 25.96 -36.11 5.33
CA ALA A 542 25.05 -37.08 4.77
C ALA A 542 24.86 -36.75 3.28
N CYS A 543 25.26 -37.65 2.38
CA CYS A 543 25.34 -37.41 0.95
C CYS A 543 24.30 -38.24 0.18
N ILE A 544 23.67 -37.61 -0.83
CA ILE A 544 22.93 -38.28 -1.90
C ILE A 544 23.64 -37.99 -3.22
N ARG A 545 23.91 -39.03 -4.01
CA ARG A 545 24.39 -38.91 -5.39
C ARG A 545 23.33 -39.44 -6.36
N ILE A 546 22.99 -38.63 -7.36
CA ILE A 546 22.15 -39.02 -8.48
C ILE A 546 22.98 -38.87 -9.75
N THR A 547 23.08 -39.93 -10.54
CA THR A 547 23.88 -39.98 -11.77
C THR A 547 23.01 -40.37 -12.95
N ASN A 548 23.12 -39.67 -14.08
CA ASN A 548 22.43 -40.04 -15.32
C ASN A 548 23.36 -40.03 -16.53
N THR A 549 23.02 -40.84 -17.54
CA THR A 549 23.65 -40.76 -18.87
C THR A 549 22.93 -39.71 -19.70
N GLY A 550 23.47 -38.50 -19.73
CA GLY A 550 22.97 -37.36 -20.50
C GLY A 550 24.08 -36.33 -20.65
N GLN A 551 24.20 -35.73 -21.83
CA GLN A 551 25.18 -34.67 -22.09
C GLN A 551 24.53 -33.32 -21.79
N LEU A 552 25.16 -32.54 -20.91
CA LEU A 552 24.89 -31.11 -20.78
C LEU A 552 25.43 -30.40 -22.02
N SER A 553 24.66 -29.45 -22.58
CA SER A 553 25.20 -28.58 -23.64
C SER A 553 26.37 -27.74 -23.10
N GLU A 554 27.29 -27.28 -23.96
CA GLU A 554 28.41 -26.42 -23.51
C GLU A 554 27.93 -25.13 -22.85
N ALA A 555 26.78 -24.59 -23.27
CA ALA A 555 26.16 -23.42 -22.66
C ALA A 555 25.65 -23.68 -21.24
N GLU A 556 24.96 -24.81 -21.02
CA GLU A 556 24.50 -25.23 -19.67
C GLU A 556 25.69 -25.55 -18.76
N ARG A 557 26.76 -26.11 -19.32
CA ARG A 557 28.01 -26.42 -18.60
C ARG A 557 28.72 -25.16 -18.12
N LEU A 558 28.81 -24.11 -18.95
CA LEU A 558 29.41 -22.82 -18.56
C LEU A 558 28.57 -22.13 -17.45
N GLN A 559 27.25 -22.09 -17.62
CA GLN A 559 26.34 -21.50 -16.63
C GLN A 559 26.41 -22.20 -15.26
N LEU A 560 26.50 -23.53 -15.25
CA LEU A 560 26.67 -24.31 -14.02
C LEU A 560 28.03 -24.07 -13.32
N LEU A 561 29.09 -23.78 -14.08
CA LEU A 561 30.43 -23.48 -13.56
C LEU A 561 30.53 -22.05 -12.97
N GLU A 562 29.79 -21.09 -13.54
CA GLU A 562 29.71 -19.71 -13.05
C GLU A 562 28.77 -19.55 -11.83
N GLY A 563 28.09 -20.63 -11.42
CA GLY A 563 27.14 -20.62 -10.30
C GLY A 563 25.76 -20.07 -10.65
N GLU A 564 25.53 -19.75 -11.93
CA GLU A 564 24.22 -19.40 -12.48
C GLU A 564 23.50 -20.68 -12.93
N ALA A 565 22.86 -21.37 -11.98
CA ALA A 565 22.10 -22.56 -12.30
C ALA A 565 20.88 -22.23 -13.20
N SER A 566 21.03 -22.45 -14.51
CA SER A 566 19.97 -22.34 -15.50
C SER A 566 18.99 -23.51 -15.35
N GLY A 567 17.88 -23.25 -14.67
CA GLY A 567 16.79 -24.20 -14.44
C GLY A 567 16.13 -24.01 -13.07
N ARG A 568 14.85 -23.63 -13.04
CA ARG A 568 14.08 -23.33 -11.80
C ARG A 568 14.24 -24.42 -10.72
N GLY A 569 14.22 -25.70 -11.11
CA GLY A 569 14.38 -26.83 -10.19
C GLY A 569 15.75 -26.90 -9.51
N LEU A 570 16.85 -26.59 -10.22
CA LEU A 570 18.20 -26.62 -9.66
C LEU A 570 18.44 -25.42 -8.72
N TYR A 571 17.91 -24.25 -9.07
CA TYR A 571 17.95 -23.05 -8.21
C TYR A 571 17.22 -23.29 -6.89
N ILE A 572 15.99 -23.83 -6.96
CA ILE A 572 15.20 -24.20 -5.77
C ILE A 572 15.96 -25.23 -4.93
N THR A 573 16.54 -26.25 -5.56
CA THR A 573 17.32 -27.29 -4.87
C THR A 573 18.52 -26.68 -4.14
N THR A 574 19.30 -25.83 -4.80
CA THR A 574 20.46 -25.15 -4.20
C THR A 574 20.03 -24.28 -3.01
N ARG A 575 18.88 -23.58 -3.12
CA ARG A 575 18.32 -22.75 -2.05
C ARG A 575 17.94 -23.59 -0.83
N ILE A 576 17.25 -24.71 -1.03
CA ILE A 576 16.83 -25.61 0.05
C ILE A 576 18.05 -26.26 0.70
N VAL A 577 19.03 -26.72 -0.09
CA VAL A 577 20.26 -27.31 0.42
C VAL A 577 21.02 -26.31 1.30
N ARG A 578 21.14 -25.04 0.90
CA ARG A 578 21.73 -23.97 1.72
C ARG A 578 20.94 -23.68 2.99
N LEU A 579 19.60 -23.70 2.92
CA LEU A 579 18.73 -23.54 4.08
C LEU A 579 18.96 -24.63 5.14
N LEU A 580 19.31 -25.84 4.71
CA LEU A 580 19.67 -26.97 5.57
C LEU A 580 21.16 -26.95 6.00
N GLY A 581 21.90 -25.87 5.70
CA GLY A 581 23.34 -25.78 5.98
C GLY A 581 24.22 -26.68 5.11
N GLY A 582 23.67 -27.20 4.02
CA GLY A 582 24.31 -28.10 3.07
C GLY A 582 25.00 -27.41 1.90
N LYS A 583 25.59 -28.23 1.03
CA LYS A 583 26.15 -27.82 -0.27
C LYS A 583 25.82 -28.85 -1.35
N MET A 584 25.93 -28.43 -2.61
CA MET A 584 25.67 -29.27 -3.78
C MET A 584 26.86 -29.17 -4.72
N ASP A 585 27.37 -30.33 -5.15
CA ASP A 585 28.49 -30.47 -6.08
C ASP A 585 27.97 -31.14 -7.37
N ILE A 586 28.50 -30.76 -8.53
CA ILE A 586 28.14 -31.34 -9.83
C ILE A 586 29.42 -31.88 -10.48
N GLU A 587 29.40 -33.15 -10.86
CA GLU A 587 30.51 -33.86 -11.48
C GLU A 587 30.10 -34.26 -12.91
N VAL A 588 30.83 -33.76 -13.92
CA VAL A 588 30.56 -34.06 -15.33
C VAL A 588 31.62 -35.03 -15.86
N GLY A 589 31.19 -36.24 -16.20
CA GLY A 589 31.99 -37.26 -16.87
C GLY A 589 31.88 -37.20 -18.41
N LYS A 590 32.57 -38.09 -19.12
CA LYS A 590 32.54 -38.14 -20.60
C LYS A 590 31.14 -38.39 -21.19
N HIS A 591 30.32 -39.17 -20.48
CA HIS A 591 28.95 -39.56 -20.91
C HIS A 591 27.94 -39.56 -19.76
N THR A 592 28.32 -39.04 -18.59
CA THR A 592 27.49 -39.06 -17.38
C THR A 592 27.54 -37.71 -16.68
N THR A 593 26.44 -37.34 -16.03
CA THR A 593 26.38 -36.19 -15.13
C THR A 593 25.96 -36.71 -13.76
N SER A 594 26.69 -36.32 -12.71
CA SER A 594 26.35 -36.66 -11.32
C SER A 594 26.13 -35.40 -10.50
N VAL A 595 25.04 -35.37 -9.74
CA VAL A 595 24.79 -34.32 -8.75
C VAL A 595 24.89 -34.92 -7.36
N VAL A 596 25.70 -34.32 -6.50
CA VAL A 596 25.93 -34.74 -5.12
C VAL A 596 25.42 -33.67 -4.17
N VAL A 597 24.39 -34.00 -3.39
CA VAL A 597 23.88 -33.14 -2.33
C VAL A 597 24.47 -33.58 -1.00
N LYS A 598 25.03 -32.63 -0.25
CA LYS A 598 25.68 -32.84 1.05
C LYS A 598 24.93 -32.04 2.11
N ILE A 599 24.32 -32.73 3.08
CA ILE A 599 23.58 -32.12 4.20
C ILE A 599 24.31 -32.47 5.50
N PRO A 600 24.42 -31.57 6.50
CA PRO A 600 25.05 -31.91 7.77
C PRO A 600 24.38 -33.16 8.38
N ALA A 601 25.19 -34.17 8.68
CA ALA A 601 24.72 -35.37 9.35
C ALA A 601 24.27 -35.01 10.78
N TYR A 602 23.10 -35.50 11.17
CA TYR A 602 22.64 -35.41 12.55
C TYR A 602 23.23 -36.59 13.33
N LEU A 603 24.28 -36.30 14.10
CA LEU A 603 24.88 -37.23 15.05
C LEU A 603 24.10 -37.09 16.36
N TYR A 604 23.59 -38.21 16.89
CA TYR A 604 22.82 -38.27 18.12
C TYR A 604 23.58 -37.72 19.33
#